data_AF-A0A1B8QYD4-F1
#
_entry.id   AF-A0A1B8QYD4-F1
#
_cell.length_a   1.000
_cell.length_b   1.000
_cell.length_c   1.000
_cell.angle_alpha   90.00
_cell.angle_beta   90.00
_cell.angle_gamma   90.00
#
_symmetry.space_group_name_H-M   'P 1'
#
loop_
_entity.id
_entity.type
_entity.pdbx_description
1 polymer ?
#
loop_
_entity_poly.entity_id
_entity_poly.type
_entity_poly.pdbx_seq_one_letter_code
_entity_poly.pdbx_strand_id
1 'polypeptide(L)'
;MKSLSHVFKAVLLVGISTSVVQLAYAQNSSIDTERENIIIFSRQGEAQLNQAIPKLEALFKGTHDVKVRDDLITLYLRTNQSAKVLSLCESCAPAQFSQNELENLGKAARNEKQYDRAVAFYSQLQKQFPDNPNGWLGGALASTETKN
;
A
#
# COMPACT_ATOMS: atom_id res chain seq x y z
N MET A 1 14.37 14.13 -82.53
CA MET A 1 15.80 14.29 -82.16
C MET A 1 16.03 13.57 -80.83
N LYS A 2 17.21 12.98 -80.68
CA LYS A 2 17.67 12.08 -79.60
C LYS A 2 17.69 12.73 -78.20
N SER A 3 17.99 11.89 -77.20
CA SER A 3 18.37 12.13 -75.78
C SER A 3 17.23 11.97 -74.76
N LEU A 4 17.36 11.33 -73.59
CA LEU A 4 18.48 10.82 -72.77
C LEU A 4 17.95 9.62 -71.94
N SER A 5 18.57 8.44 -71.97
CA SER A 5 19.55 7.92 -71.00
C SER A 5 19.09 7.74 -69.54
N HIS A 6 18.95 6.46 -69.18
CA HIS A 6 19.45 5.78 -67.97
C HIS A 6 19.03 6.20 -66.55
N VAL A 7 18.37 5.22 -65.92
CA VAL A 7 18.69 4.59 -64.62
C VAL A 7 18.63 5.48 -63.37
N PHE A 8 17.64 5.25 -62.52
CA PHE A 8 17.85 5.12 -61.07
C PHE A 8 16.71 4.26 -60.49
N LYS A 9 16.98 2.96 -60.24
CA LYS A 9 16.11 2.13 -59.40
C LYS A 9 16.36 2.52 -57.95
N ALA A 10 15.51 3.38 -57.40
CA ALA A 10 15.43 3.58 -55.96
C ALA A 10 14.50 2.51 -55.37
N VAL A 11 15.08 1.43 -54.85
CA VAL A 11 14.34 0.50 -53.98
C VAL A 11 14.31 1.14 -52.60
N LEU A 12 13.17 1.73 -52.25
CA LEU A 12 12.92 2.26 -50.92
C LEU A 12 12.42 1.10 -50.04
N LEU A 13 13.33 0.46 -49.30
CA LEU A 13 13.00 -0.46 -48.23
C LEU A 13 12.45 0.35 -47.05
N VAL A 14 11.14 0.54 -47.02
CA VAL A 14 10.45 1.05 -45.82
C VAL A 14 10.46 -0.09 -44.79
N GLY A 15 11.48 -0.09 -43.93
CA GLY A 15 11.47 -0.90 -42.72
C GLY A 15 10.44 -0.34 -41.76
N ILE A 16 9.21 -0.85 -41.79
CA ILE A 16 8.22 -0.55 -40.76
C ILE A 16 8.60 -1.39 -39.54
N SER A 17 9.43 -0.84 -38.65
CA SER A 17 9.58 -1.40 -37.30
C SER A 17 8.28 -1.12 -36.53
N THR A 18 7.34 -2.07 -36.58
CA THR A 18 6.19 -2.05 -35.68
C THR A 18 6.66 -2.41 -34.28
N SER A 19 7.18 -1.43 -33.55
CA SER A 19 7.38 -1.54 -32.11
C SER A 19 6.01 -1.74 -31.47
N VAL A 20 5.65 -2.99 -31.18
CA VAL A 20 4.44 -3.29 -30.41
C VAL A 20 4.71 -2.84 -28.98
N VAL A 21 4.33 -1.60 -28.65
CA VAL A 21 4.34 -1.13 -27.27
C VAL A 21 3.25 -1.93 -26.55
N GLN A 22 3.64 -2.95 -25.80
CA GLN A 22 2.73 -3.64 -24.89
C GLN A 22 2.35 -2.64 -23.78
N LEU A 23 1.25 -1.92 -24.00
CA LEU A 23 0.55 -1.20 -22.94
C LEU A 23 -0.01 -2.25 -21.98
N ALA A 24 0.77 -2.60 -20.95
CA ALA A 24 0.28 -3.33 -19.81
C ALA A 24 -0.65 -2.41 -19.03
N TYR A 25 -1.94 -2.39 -19.39
CA TYR A 25 -2.96 -1.83 -18.52
C TYR A 25 -2.97 -2.66 -17.24
N ALA A 26 -2.69 -2.03 -16.09
CA ALA A 26 -2.87 -2.66 -14.78
C ALA A 26 -4.37 -2.97 -14.60
N GLN A 27 -4.77 -4.19 -14.94
CA GLN A 27 -6.10 -4.70 -14.62
C GLN A 27 -6.12 -4.94 -13.11
N ASN A 28 -7.00 -4.23 -12.39
CA ASN A 28 -7.21 -4.50 -10.97
C ASN A 28 -7.62 -5.96 -10.80
N SER A 29 -6.96 -6.66 -9.89
CA SER A 29 -7.37 -8.02 -9.54
C SER A 29 -8.79 -7.99 -8.96
N SER A 30 -9.50 -9.12 -8.98
CA SER A 30 -10.81 -9.21 -8.33
C SER A 30 -10.76 -8.80 -6.85
N ILE A 31 -9.62 -9.06 -6.18
CA ILE A 31 -9.36 -8.66 -4.79
C ILE A 31 -9.24 -7.13 -4.70
N ASP A 32 -8.48 -6.49 -5.59
CA ASP A 32 -8.35 -5.02 -5.60
C ASP A 32 -9.70 -4.34 -5.81
N THR A 33 -10.53 -4.82 -6.74
CA THR A 33 -11.87 -4.29 -6.97
C THR A 33 -12.79 -4.44 -5.76
N GLU A 34 -12.81 -5.63 -5.14
CA GLU A 34 -13.63 -5.86 -3.94
C GLU A 34 -13.17 -4.98 -2.76
N ARG A 35 -11.85 -4.92 -2.52
CA ARG A 35 -11.23 -4.03 -1.53
C ARG A 35 -11.64 -2.58 -1.75
N GLU A 36 -11.47 -2.06 -2.96
CA GLU A 36 -11.79 -0.66 -3.29
C GLU A 36 -13.26 -0.32 -3.05
N ASN A 37 -14.17 -1.21 -3.42
CA ASN A 37 -15.60 -1.04 -3.16
C ASN A 37 -15.92 -0.97 -1.67
N ILE A 38 -15.28 -1.81 -0.84
CA ILE A 38 -15.44 -1.78 0.61
C ILE A 38 -14.91 -0.45 1.18
N ILE A 39 -13.76 0.05 0.70
CA ILE A 39 -13.17 1.31 1.16
C ILE A 39 -14.02 2.52 0.75
N ILE A 40 -14.50 2.58 -0.49
CA ILE A 40 -15.41 3.64 -0.95
C ILE A 40 -16.68 3.64 -0.09
N PHE A 41 -17.26 2.47 0.19
CA PHE A 41 -18.42 2.35 1.08
C PHE A 41 -18.12 2.87 2.50
N SER A 42 -16.96 2.53 3.08
CA SER A 42 -16.56 2.96 4.43
C SER A 42 -16.46 4.49 4.63
N ARG A 43 -16.40 5.25 3.52
CA ARG A 43 -16.29 6.72 3.52
C ARG A 43 -17.64 7.43 3.51
N GLN A 44 -18.74 6.70 3.32
CA GLN A 44 -20.09 7.28 3.21
C GLN A 44 -20.70 7.70 4.55
N GLY A 45 -20.18 7.19 5.67
CA GLY A 45 -20.68 7.53 7.01
C GLY A 45 -20.19 6.54 8.07
N GLU A 46 -20.54 6.80 9.32
CA GLU A 46 -20.16 5.95 10.46
C GLU A 46 -20.83 4.57 10.40
N ALA A 47 -22.11 4.51 10.02
CA ALA A 47 -22.82 3.25 9.83
C ALA A 47 -22.15 2.38 8.76
N GLN A 48 -21.76 2.98 7.64
CA GLN A 48 -21.09 2.29 6.54
C GLN A 48 -19.66 1.89 6.91
N LEU A 49 -18.94 2.71 7.69
CA LEU A 49 -17.66 2.34 8.27
C LEU A 49 -17.77 1.06 9.12
N ASN A 50 -18.73 1.03 10.04
CA ASN A 50 -18.94 -0.11 10.93
C ASN A 50 -19.34 -1.38 10.18
N GLN A 51 -20.02 -1.23 9.03
CA GLN A 51 -20.36 -2.35 8.14
C GLN A 51 -19.22 -2.74 7.19
N ALA A 52 -18.31 -1.83 6.85
CA ALA A 52 -17.18 -2.10 5.95
C ALA A 52 -16.11 -2.96 6.63
N ILE A 53 -15.84 -2.71 7.92
CA ILE A 53 -14.83 -3.44 8.70
C ILE A 53 -15.01 -4.97 8.62
N PRO A 54 -16.18 -5.56 8.96
CA PRO A 54 -16.34 -7.02 8.90
C PRO A 54 -16.24 -7.60 7.48
N LYS A 55 -16.56 -6.81 6.44
CA LYS A 55 -16.37 -7.24 5.05
C LYS A 55 -14.88 -7.32 4.71
N LEU A 56 -14.11 -6.33 5.15
CA LEU A 56 -12.67 -6.28 4.93
C LEU A 56 -11.92 -7.34 5.77
N GLU A 57 -12.39 -7.61 6.99
CA GLU A 57 -11.93 -8.74 7.83
C GLU A 57 -12.12 -10.09 7.09
N ALA A 58 -13.31 -10.31 6.53
CA ALA A 58 -13.62 -11.53 5.79
C ALA A 58 -12.75 -11.67 4.52
N LEU A 59 -12.58 -10.57 3.77
CA LEU A 59 -11.72 -10.54 2.60
C LEU A 59 -10.27 -10.87 2.98
N PHE A 60 -9.74 -10.25 4.04
CA PHE A 60 -8.38 -10.50 4.50
C PHE A 60 -8.19 -11.95 4.95
N LYS A 61 -9.14 -12.52 5.71
CA LYS A 61 -9.08 -13.92 6.14
C LYS A 61 -9.02 -14.90 4.96
N GLY A 62 -9.70 -14.57 3.85
CA GLY A 62 -9.71 -15.42 2.66
C GLY A 62 -8.45 -15.30 1.80
N THR A 63 -7.87 -14.09 1.72
CA THR A 63 -6.82 -13.79 0.74
C THR A 63 -5.43 -13.63 1.34
N HIS A 64 -5.35 -13.23 2.62
CA HIS A 64 -4.14 -12.75 3.28
C HIS A 64 -3.44 -11.62 2.50
N ASP A 65 -4.20 -10.87 1.69
CA ASP A 65 -3.67 -9.81 0.85
C ASP A 65 -3.16 -8.62 1.68
N VAL A 66 -1.96 -8.16 1.35
CA VAL A 66 -1.26 -7.12 2.12
C VAL A 66 -1.91 -5.74 1.99
N LYS A 67 -2.55 -5.41 0.85
CA LYS A 67 -3.27 -4.13 0.70
C LYS A 67 -4.56 -4.15 1.49
N VAL A 68 -5.26 -5.28 1.50
CA VAL A 68 -6.46 -5.48 2.33
C VAL A 68 -6.09 -5.34 3.81
N ARG A 69 -4.95 -5.89 4.24
CA ARG A 69 -4.43 -5.74 5.61
C ARG A 69 -4.17 -4.28 5.97
N ASP A 70 -3.49 -3.53 5.10
CA ASP A 70 -3.16 -2.11 5.33
C ASP A 70 -4.43 -1.24 5.47
N ASP A 71 -5.41 -1.45 4.58
CA ASP A 71 -6.71 -0.79 4.68
C ASP A 71 -7.45 -1.16 5.98
N LEU A 72 -7.41 -2.43 6.39
CA LEU A 72 -8.08 -2.90 7.60
C LEU A 72 -7.46 -2.29 8.86
N ILE A 73 -6.12 -2.20 8.91
CA ILE A 73 -5.40 -1.47 9.96
C ILE A 73 -5.88 -0.01 10.04
N THR A 74 -6.00 0.65 8.88
CA THR A 74 -6.46 2.03 8.80
C THR A 74 -7.89 2.20 9.33
N LEU A 75 -8.82 1.31 8.97
CA LEU A 75 -10.20 1.38 9.44
C LEU A 75 -10.33 1.08 10.95
N TYR A 76 -9.54 0.15 11.48
CA TYR A 76 -9.50 -0.09 12.93
C TYR A 76 -9.01 1.11 13.71
N LEU A 77 -7.94 1.78 13.26
CA LEU A 77 -7.45 3.00 13.92
C LEU A 77 -8.49 4.12 13.89
N ARG A 78 -9.20 4.30 12.78
CA ARG A 78 -10.28 5.31 12.66
C ARG A 78 -11.45 5.04 13.63
N THR A 79 -11.61 3.79 14.07
CA THR A 79 -12.63 3.36 15.03
C THR A 79 -12.06 3.09 16.43
N ASN A 80 -10.84 3.58 16.72
CA ASN A 80 -10.14 3.42 18.00
C ASN A 80 -9.90 1.96 18.44
N GLN A 81 -9.87 1.01 17.50
CA GLN A 81 -9.64 -0.41 17.76
C GLN A 81 -8.14 -0.77 17.69
N SER A 82 -7.30 -0.06 18.45
CA SER A 82 -5.83 -0.22 18.38
C SER A 82 -5.38 -1.63 18.79
N ALA A 83 -6.01 -2.25 19.80
CA ALA A 83 -5.77 -3.65 20.16
C ALA A 83 -5.96 -4.62 18.99
N LYS A 84 -6.98 -4.43 18.12
CA LYS A 84 -7.19 -5.28 16.95
C LYS A 84 -6.12 -5.10 15.88
N VAL A 85 -5.61 -3.89 15.71
CA VAL A 85 -4.47 -3.62 14.81
C VAL A 85 -3.26 -4.47 15.22
N LEU A 86 -2.98 -4.54 16.53
CA LEU A 86 -1.82 -5.25 17.07
C LEU A 86 -1.94 -6.78 17.07
N SER A 87 -3.15 -7.33 16.89
CA SER A 87 -3.41 -8.76 16.78
C SER A 87 -3.65 -9.24 15.34
N LEU A 88 -3.77 -8.33 14.37
CA LEU A 88 -4.15 -8.69 12.99
C LEU A 88 -3.12 -9.58 12.29
N CYS A 89 -1.83 -9.42 12.61
CA CYS A 89 -0.79 -10.29 12.09
C CYS A 89 0.34 -10.55 13.11
N GLU A 90 0.05 -11.41 14.09
CA GLU A 90 1.02 -11.80 15.11
C GLU A 90 2.24 -12.54 14.54
N SER A 91 2.08 -13.23 13.40
CA SER A 91 3.17 -13.96 12.73
C SER A 91 3.91 -13.17 11.65
N CYS A 92 3.50 -11.92 11.37
CA CYS A 92 4.16 -11.12 10.34
C CYS A 92 5.55 -10.68 10.79
N ALA A 93 6.55 -10.83 9.90
CA ALA A 93 7.85 -10.24 10.15
C ALA A 93 7.79 -8.72 9.89
N PRO A 94 8.41 -7.87 10.74
CA PRO A 94 8.37 -6.42 10.56
C PRO A 94 8.84 -5.90 9.18
N ALA A 95 9.70 -6.65 8.50
CA ALA A 95 10.16 -6.34 7.15
C ALA A 95 9.09 -6.50 6.04
N GLN A 96 7.93 -7.09 6.35
CA GLN A 96 6.84 -7.35 5.41
C GLN A 96 5.75 -6.27 5.44
N PHE A 97 5.87 -5.29 6.34
CA PHE A 97 4.90 -4.22 6.49
C PHE A 97 5.19 -3.09 5.51
N SER A 98 4.12 -2.53 4.92
CA SER A 98 4.19 -1.30 4.15
C SER A 98 4.62 -0.12 5.02
N GLN A 99 4.99 0.99 4.39
CA GLN A 99 5.27 2.25 5.09
C GLN A 99 4.09 2.67 5.99
N ASN A 100 2.86 2.57 5.45
CA ASN A 100 1.64 2.96 6.15
C ASN A 100 1.34 2.00 7.32
N GLU A 101 1.55 0.70 7.11
CA GLU A 101 1.35 -0.30 8.15
C GLU A 101 2.30 -0.08 9.32
N LEU A 102 3.58 0.17 9.07
CA LEU A 102 4.55 0.44 10.16
C LEU A 102 4.18 1.70 10.95
N GLU A 103 3.76 2.77 10.26
CA GLU A 103 3.33 4.00 10.91
C GLU A 103 2.10 3.77 11.79
N ASN A 104 1.10 3.08 11.26
CA ASN A 104 -0.15 2.78 11.94
C ASN A 104 0.02 1.77 13.08
N LEU A 105 0.87 0.76 12.92
CA LEU A 105 1.24 -0.20 13.97
C LEU A 105 1.96 0.51 15.12
N GLY A 106 2.90 1.42 14.81
CA GLY A 106 3.55 2.27 15.81
C GLY A 106 2.55 3.12 16.58
N LYS A 107 1.58 3.73 15.87
CA LYS A 107 0.50 4.52 16.48
C LYS A 107 -0.41 3.66 17.36
N ALA A 108 -0.82 2.48 16.88
CA ALA A 108 -1.65 1.56 17.64
C ALA A 108 -0.94 1.09 18.92
N ALA A 109 0.34 0.73 18.83
CA ALA A 109 1.14 0.35 19.98
C ALA A 109 1.27 1.48 21.01
N ARG A 110 1.49 2.73 20.57
CA ARG A 110 1.46 3.90 21.47
C ARG A 110 0.11 4.09 22.15
N ASN A 111 -1.00 3.99 21.40
CA ASN A 111 -2.35 4.12 21.96
C ASN A 111 -2.64 3.07 23.05
N GLU A 112 -2.15 1.85 22.86
CA GLU A 112 -2.22 0.75 23.84
C GLU A 112 -1.12 0.82 24.92
N LYS A 113 -0.34 1.91 24.96
CA LYS A 113 0.78 2.13 25.89
C LYS A 113 1.89 1.08 25.82
N GLN A 114 1.97 0.32 24.72
CA GLN A 114 3.04 -0.62 24.43
C GLN A 114 4.23 0.13 23.80
N TYR A 115 4.83 1.05 24.56
CA TYR A 115 5.80 2.01 24.02
C TYR A 115 7.04 1.36 23.41
N ASP A 116 7.59 0.30 24.01
CA ASP A 116 8.72 -0.46 23.44
C ASP A 116 8.37 -1.03 22.05
N ARG A 117 7.14 -1.55 21.90
CA ARG A 117 6.66 -2.10 20.64
C ARG A 117 6.43 -0.98 19.61
N ALA A 118 5.95 0.17 20.05
CA ALA A 118 5.84 1.36 19.19
C ALA A 118 7.22 1.84 18.70
N VAL A 119 8.22 1.90 19.58
CA VAL A 119 9.60 2.23 19.22
C VAL A 119 10.14 1.24 18.19
N ALA A 120 9.86 -0.06 18.35
CA ALA A 120 10.28 -1.06 17.37
C ALA A 120 9.68 -0.84 15.98
N PHE A 121 8.37 -0.57 15.88
CA PHE A 121 7.71 -0.28 14.61
C PHE A 121 8.23 1.01 13.96
N TYR A 122 8.38 2.09 14.74
CA TYR A 122 8.92 3.36 14.21
C TYR A 122 10.39 3.26 13.81
N SER A 123 11.21 2.51 14.55
CA SER A 123 12.60 2.24 14.16
C SER A 123 12.67 1.48 12.84
N GLN A 124 11.75 0.53 12.64
CA GLN A 124 11.65 -0.21 11.39
C GLN A 124 11.19 0.69 10.22
N LEU A 125 10.27 1.62 10.48
CA LEU A 125 9.82 2.65 9.54
C LEU A 125 10.98 3.57 9.13
N GLN A 126 11.72 4.11 10.09
CA GLN A 126 12.89 4.96 9.84
C GLN A 126 13.96 4.23 9.01
N LYS A 127 14.18 2.93 9.27
CA LYS A 127 15.15 2.13 8.54
C LYS A 127 14.74 1.86 7.08
N GLN A 128 13.47 1.56 6.83
CA GLN A 128 12.99 1.22 5.47
C GLN A 128 12.61 2.45 4.65
N PHE A 129 12.08 3.48 5.30
CA PHE A 129 11.52 4.67 4.68
C PHE A 129 12.04 5.93 5.40
N PRO A 130 13.35 6.22 5.28
CA PRO A 130 14.00 7.29 6.04
C PRO A 130 13.43 8.70 5.77
N ASP A 131 12.81 8.89 4.61
CA ASP A 131 12.17 10.15 4.21
C ASP A 131 10.77 10.33 4.81
N ASN A 132 10.21 9.33 5.51
CA ASN A 132 8.94 9.47 6.21
C ASN A 132 9.14 10.23 7.54
N PRO A 133 8.64 11.47 7.69
CA PRO A 133 8.83 12.26 8.91
C PRO A 133 8.08 11.70 10.12
N ASN A 134 6.97 10.99 9.90
CA ASN A 134 6.17 10.38 10.98
C ASN A 134 6.92 9.22 11.65
N GLY A 135 7.83 8.56 10.94
CA GLY A 135 8.74 7.58 11.54
C GLY A 135 9.61 8.20 12.64
N TRP A 136 10.21 9.36 12.35
CA TRP A 136 11.06 10.09 13.30
C TRP A 136 10.25 10.69 14.45
N LEU A 137 9.15 11.38 14.14
CA LEU A 137 8.27 11.99 15.13
C LEU A 137 7.66 10.95 16.07
N GLY A 138 7.07 9.88 15.52
CA GLY A 138 6.45 8.81 16.27
C GLY A 138 7.46 8.08 17.17
N GLY A 139 8.65 7.81 16.65
CA GLY A 139 9.74 7.18 17.40
C GLY A 139 10.22 8.03 18.59
N ALA A 140 10.35 9.35 18.39
CA ALA A 140 10.73 10.27 19.47
C ALA A 140 9.67 10.36 20.57
N LEU A 141 8.39 10.42 20.20
CA LEU A 141 7.27 10.43 21.16
C LEU A 141 7.23 9.14 21.97
N ALA A 142 7.26 7.97 21.31
CA ALA A 142 7.25 6.67 21.99
C ALA A 142 8.46 6.49 22.92
N SER A 143 9.66 6.91 22.49
CA SER A 143 10.88 6.81 23.29
C SER A 143 10.84 7.70 24.54
N THR A 144 10.15 8.83 24.48
CA THR A 144 9.98 9.72 25.64
C THR A 144 8.98 9.12 26.63
N GLU A 145 7.90 8.52 26.13
CA GLU A 145 6.88 7.86 26.95
C GLU A 145 7.40 6.59 27.65
N THR A 146 8.37 5.89 27.05
CA THR A 146 9.02 4.71 27.66
C THR A 146 9.81 5.05 28.93
N LYS A 147 10.28 6.29 29.06
CA LYS A 147 11.13 6.73 30.18
C LYS A 147 10.34 7.20 31.42
N ASN A 148 9.01 7.25 31.33
CA ASN A 148 8.10 7.70 32.39
C ASN A 148 7.32 6.52 32.97
#